data_AF-A0A2P7YI86-F1
#
_entry.id   AF-A0A2P7YI86-F1
#
_cell.length_a   1.000
_cell.length_b   1.000
_cell.length_c   1.000
_cell.angle_alpha   90.00
_cell.angle_beta   90.00
_cell.angle_gamma   90.00
#
_symmetry.space_group_name_H-M   'P 1'
#
loop_
_entity.id
_entity.type
_entity.pdbx_description
1 polymer ?
#
loop_
_entity_poly.entity_id
_entity_poly.type
_entity_poly.pdbx_seq_one_letter_code
_entity_poly.pdbx_strand_id
1 'polypeptide(L)'
;MFHNQKALAACSPLLASAAWLLDTVFCSVLHNPWLACLLTLGLFLRLQYSQVSAAWAMNEMSYFDTDDYFLDVFHNIVNLVFILRFAMSLQSLTRRTNLLVESTLLVLQEFGVVVLLFYPKYSLLYSDISVMLRVFIWWQILCPYIVLIFNVIDSNKDEFSEKGLVPRSPATNLLTVIVETNNNMLPVFMAHSFATINFDFPFHDGLTLPLVYHVGVISIKFYIICRFILYELVVVVFNIANLRSFAELYTPVQIGNTSKLWFQAFSRFTPSILLLTTFICILSDVGIIMLSKYGS
;
A
#
# COMPACT_ATOMS: atom_id res chain seq x y z
N MET A 1 16.70 -18.85 21.62
CA MET A 1 17.54 -17.67 21.31
C MET A 1 18.63 -17.93 20.25
N PHE A 2 19.06 -19.18 20.03
CA PHE A 2 20.15 -19.51 19.07
C PHE A 2 19.72 -19.71 17.59
N HIS A 3 18.42 -19.71 17.26
CA HIS A 3 18.00 -19.82 15.85
C HIS A 3 18.09 -18.51 15.04
N ASN A 4 18.07 -17.35 15.70
CA ASN A 4 18.16 -16.06 15.00
C ASN A 4 19.57 -15.72 14.49
N GLN A 5 20.62 -16.32 15.04
CA GLN A 5 22.01 -16.01 14.64
C GLN A 5 22.41 -16.66 13.30
N LYS A 6 21.82 -17.80 12.92
CA LYS A 6 22.11 -18.44 11.64
C LYS A 6 21.46 -17.72 10.45
N ALA A 7 20.32 -17.06 10.65
CA ALA A 7 19.66 -16.26 9.60
C ALA A 7 20.39 -14.92 9.34
N LEU A 8 20.88 -14.25 10.39
CA LEU A 8 21.67 -13.02 10.25
C LEU A 8 23.06 -13.25 9.63
N ALA A 9 23.68 -14.42 9.88
CA ALA A 9 25.00 -14.76 9.34
C ALA A 9 25.01 -15.00 7.81
N ALA A 10 23.84 -15.08 7.17
CA ALA A 10 23.67 -15.28 5.74
C ALA A 10 23.19 -14.04 4.98
N CYS A 11 23.11 -12.86 5.61
CA CYS A 11 22.77 -11.63 4.92
C CYS A 11 23.86 -11.28 3.91
N SER A 12 23.54 -11.40 2.62
CA SER A 12 24.43 -10.92 1.57
C SER A 12 24.67 -9.41 1.79
N PRO A 13 25.90 -8.91 1.60
CA PRO A 13 26.19 -7.47 1.76
C PRO A 13 25.29 -6.62 0.85
N LEU A 14 24.91 -7.16 -0.32
CA LEU A 14 23.96 -6.55 -1.24
C LEU A 14 22.57 -6.36 -0.62
N LEU A 15 22.03 -7.38 0.07
CA LEU A 15 20.73 -7.30 0.74
C LEU A 15 20.76 -6.25 1.86
N ALA A 16 21.81 -6.25 2.68
CA ALA A 16 21.96 -5.28 3.76
C ALA A 16 22.05 -3.84 3.22
N SER A 17 22.81 -3.62 2.15
CA SER A 17 22.90 -2.31 1.48
C SER A 17 21.58 -1.88 0.85
N ALA A 18 20.88 -2.78 0.15
CA ALA A 18 19.59 -2.49 -0.46
C ALA A 18 18.51 -2.17 0.59
N ALA A 19 18.44 -2.96 1.66
CA ALA A 19 17.52 -2.73 2.77
C ALA A 19 17.81 -1.41 3.48
N TRP A 20 19.08 -1.08 3.72
CA TRP A 20 19.47 0.21 4.31
C TRP A 20 19.08 1.39 3.40
N LEU A 21 19.33 1.28 2.10
CA LEU A 21 19.03 2.33 1.14
C LEU A 21 17.52 2.58 1.04
N LEU A 22 16.71 1.51 1.01
CA LEU A 22 15.24 1.61 1.00
C LEU A 22 14.67 2.14 2.32
N ASP A 23 15.05 1.56 3.46
CA ASP A 23 14.42 1.86 4.76
C ASP A 23 14.97 3.16 5.39
N THR A 24 16.27 3.44 5.24
CA THR A 24 16.90 4.62 5.84
C THR A 24 16.93 5.80 4.89
N VAL A 25 17.46 5.65 3.67
CA VAL A 25 17.65 6.79 2.76
C VAL A 25 16.31 7.22 2.16
N PHE A 26 15.60 6.31 1.51
CA PHE A 26 14.31 6.63 0.89
C PHE A 26 13.20 6.87 1.92
N CYS A 27 12.98 5.92 2.84
CA CYS A 27 11.84 6.00 3.75
C CYS A 27 12.02 6.95 4.94
N SER A 28 13.25 7.28 5.37
CA SER A 28 13.46 8.10 6.57
C SER A 28 14.10 9.46 6.28
N VAL A 29 15.10 9.54 5.39
CA VAL A 29 15.84 10.78 5.10
C VAL A 29 15.14 11.62 4.03
N LEU A 30 14.79 11.03 2.89
CA LEU A 30 14.23 11.78 1.76
C LEU A 30 12.75 12.14 1.97
N HIS A 31 11.92 11.19 2.38
CA HIS A 31 10.47 11.38 2.38
C HIS A 31 9.86 11.76 3.74
N ASN A 32 10.56 11.49 4.84
CA ASN A 32 10.09 11.69 6.22
C ASN A 32 8.56 11.55 6.39
N PRO A 33 8.03 10.30 6.34
CA PRO A 33 6.63 10.01 6.06
C PRO A 33 5.65 10.56 7.09
N TRP A 34 6.04 10.65 8.38
CA TRP A 34 5.16 11.22 9.40
C TRP A 34 4.98 12.73 9.21
N LEU A 35 6.04 13.45 8.82
CA LEU A 35 5.96 14.88 8.53
C LEU A 35 5.11 15.11 7.27
N ALA A 36 5.34 14.28 6.24
CA ALA A 36 4.52 14.30 5.03
C ALA A 36 3.03 14.04 5.34
N CYS A 37 2.72 13.09 6.22
CA CYS A 37 1.34 12.83 6.66
C CYS A 37 0.70 14.04 7.37
N LEU A 38 1.39 14.62 8.35
CA LEU A 38 0.86 15.78 9.08
C LEU A 38 0.62 16.98 8.16
N LEU A 39 1.57 17.24 7.26
CA LEU A 39 1.44 18.30 6.27
C LEU A 39 0.28 18.02 5.31
N THR A 40 0.18 16.80 4.79
CA THR A 40 -0.89 16.39 3.86
C THR A 40 -2.26 16.49 4.55
N LEU A 41 -2.37 16.03 5.79
CA LEU A 41 -3.61 16.11 6.56
C LEU A 41 -4.03 17.57 6.85
N GLY A 42 -3.08 18.43 7.22
CA GLY A 42 -3.35 19.85 7.43
C GLY A 42 -3.82 20.56 6.17
N LEU A 43 -3.18 20.26 5.03
CA LEU A 43 -3.57 20.79 3.72
C LEU A 43 -4.93 20.25 3.28
N PHE A 44 -5.16 18.96 3.48
CA PHE A 44 -6.44 18.31 3.18
C PHE A 44 -7.59 18.97 3.93
N LEU A 45 -7.50 19.09 5.25
CA LEU A 45 -8.54 19.70 6.07
C LEU A 45 -8.81 21.16 5.67
N ARG A 46 -7.76 21.91 5.33
CA ARG A 46 -7.89 23.29 4.85
C ARG A 46 -8.61 23.36 3.50
N LEU A 47 -8.23 22.50 2.55
CA LEU A 47 -8.86 22.42 1.24
C LEU A 47 -10.33 22.04 1.40
N GLN A 48 -10.62 20.94 2.10
CA GLN A 48 -11.99 20.46 2.32
C GLN A 48 -12.88 21.50 3.01
N TYR A 49 -12.37 22.19 4.03
CA TYR A 49 -13.11 23.29 4.66
C TYR A 49 -13.43 24.41 3.66
N SER A 50 -12.45 24.81 2.83
CA SER A 50 -12.65 25.83 1.80
C SER A 50 -13.76 25.44 0.84
N GLN A 51 -13.78 24.20 0.37
CA GLN A 51 -14.77 23.73 -0.60
C GLN A 51 -16.17 23.64 -0.02
N VAL A 52 -16.31 22.99 1.15
CA VAL A 52 -17.62 22.82 1.80
C VAL A 52 -18.20 24.18 2.19
N SER A 53 -17.38 25.11 2.69
CA SER A 53 -17.84 26.46 3.03
C SER A 53 -18.30 27.26 1.81
N ALA A 54 -17.58 27.15 0.68
CA ALA A 54 -17.98 27.79 -0.57
C ALA A 54 -19.27 27.19 -1.15
N ALA A 55 -19.37 25.87 -1.20
CA ALA A 55 -20.55 25.16 -1.69
C ALA A 55 -21.80 25.47 -0.84
N TRP A 56 -21.64 25.58 0.48
CA TRP A 56 -22.70 26.00 1.39
C TRP A 56 -23.13 27.45 1.13
N ALA A 57 -22.18 28.37 0.93
CA ALA A 57 -22.48 29.78 0.64
C ALA A 57 -23.21 29.96 -0.70
N MET A 58 -22.93 29.10 -1.68
CA MET A 58 -23.57 29.10 -3.00
C MET A 58 -24.87 28.28 -3.05
N ASN A 59 -25.19 27.53 -1.98
CA ASN A 59 -26.31 26.57 -1.93
C ASN A 59 -26.26 25.52 -3.06
N GLU A 60 -25.04 25.12 -3.42
CA GLU A 60 -24.73 24.35 -4.63
C GLU A 60 -24.05 23.01 -4.28
N MET A 61 -24.51 22.37 -3.20
CA MET A 61 -23.96 21.09 -2.72
C MET A 61 -24.08 19.95 -3.74
N SER A 62 -24.95 20.08 -4.75
CA SER A 62 -25.13 19.14 -5.86
C SER A 62 -23.98 19.11 -6.87
N TYR A 63 -23.05 20.07 -6.82
CA TYR A 63 -21.89 20.10 -7.72
C TYR A 63 -20.74 19.18 -7.30
N PHE A 64 -20.80 18.62 -6.08
CA PHE A 64 -19.90 17.54 -5.72
C PHE A 64 -20.33 16.29 -6.49
N ASP A 65 -19.59 15.95 -7.57
CA ASP A 65 -19.79 14.69 -8.30
C ASP A 65 -19.47 13.54 -7.35
N THR A 66 -20.51 12.81 -6.95
CA THR A 66 -20.37 11.72 -5.99
C THR A 66 -19.47 10.61 -6.51
N ASP A 67 -19.36 10.44 -7.83
CA ASP A 67 -18.55 9.38 -8.44
C ASP A 67 -17.05 9.59 -8.20
N ASP A 68 -16.60 10.85 -8.15
CA ASP A 68 -15.19 11.18 -7.92
C ASP A 68 -14.80 10.87 -6.46
N TYR A 69 -15.67 11.20 -5.50
CA TYR A 69 -15.49 10.83 -4.11
C TYR A 69 -15.59 9.32 -3.87
N PHE A 70 -16.40 8.58 -4.64
CA PHE A 70 -16.40 7.11 -4.58
C PHE A 70 -15.05 6.53 -5.02
N LEU A 71 -14.41 7.14 -6.03
CA LEU A 71 -13.09 6.74 -6.48
C LEU A 71 -12.03 7.04 -5.41
N ASP A 72 -12.07 8.23 -4.80
CA ASP A 72 -11.17 8.61 -3.71
C ASP A 72 -11.27 7.63 -2.52
N VAL A 73 -12.48 7.22 -2.13
CA VAL A 73 -12.71 6.19 -1.11
C VAL A 73 -12.08 4.86 -1.51
N PHE A 74 -12.25 4.41 -2.75
CA PHE A 74 -11.63 3.18 -3.24
C PHE A 74 -10.10 3.25 -3.14
N HIS A 75 -9.50 4.37 -3.55
CA HIS A 75 -8.05 4.57 -3.53
C HIS A 75 -7.50 4.56 -2.09
N ASN A 76 -8.23 5.17 -1.16
CA ASN A 76 -7.87 5.17 0.25
C ASN A 76 -8.06 3.79 0.91
N ILE A 77 -9.02 2.98 0.47
CA ILE A 77 -9.14 1.58 0.90
C ILE A 77 -7.92 0.76 0.43
N VAL A 78 -7.48 0.93 -0.81
CA VAL A 78 -6.26 0.27 -1.32
C VAL A 78 -5.04 0.68 -0.48
N ASN A 79 -4.86 1.98 -0.22
CA ASN A 79 -3.79 2.48 0.65
C ASN A 79 -3.85 1.83 2.05
N LEU A 80 -5.04 1.70 2.62
CA LEU A 80 -5.24 1.09 3.94
C LEU A 80 -4.79 -0.38 3.94
N VAL A 81 -5.13 -1.16 2.92
CA VAL A 81 -4.69 -2.56 2.78
C VAL A 81 -3.16 -2.64 2.76
N PHE A 82 -2.50 -1.77 1.99
CA PHE A 82 -1.03 -1.72 1.94
C PHE A 82 -0.40 -1.32 3.28
N ILE A 83 -0.94 -0.30 3.96
CA ILE A 83 -0.43 0.14 5.27
C ILE A 83 -0.54 -1.01 6.29
N LEU A 84 -1.71 -1.65 6.33
CA LEU A 84 -2.00 -2.77 7.22
C LEU A 84 -1.13 -4.01 6.94
N ARG A 85 -0.76 -4.25 5.67
CA ARG A 85 0.00 -5.44 5.26
C ARG A 85 1.51 -5.24 5.33
N PHE A 86 2.02 -4.08 4.91
CA PHE A 86 3.47 -3.85 4.72
C PHE A 86 4.08 -2.78 5.63
N ALA A 87 3.31 -1.77 6.06
CA ALA A 87 3.83 -0.71 6.93
C ALA A 87 3.73 -1.07 8.42
N MET A 88 2.63 -1.69 8.84
CA MET A 88 2.38 -2.09 10.24
C MET A 88 3.05 -3.41 10.68
N SER A 89 4.03 -3.92 9.93
CA SER A 89 4.66 -5.23 10.19
C SER A 89 5.54 -5.31 11.46
N LEU A 90 5.42 -4.35 12.38
CA LEU A 90 6.26 -4.14 13.56
C LEU A 90 6.34 -5.34 14.54
N GLN A 91 5.52 -6.38 14.37
CA GLN A 91 5.52 -7.56 15.23
C GLN A 91 5.65 -8.92 14.51
N SER A 92 5.50 -8.97 13.20
CA SER A 92 5.93 -10.11 12.37
C SER A 92 5.73 -9.73 10.91
N LEU A 93 6.83 -9.66 10.15
CA LEU A 93 6.77 -9.54 8.69
C LEU A 93 5.94 -10.63 8.03
N THR A 94 5.78 -11.78 8.68
CA THR A 94 4.75 -12.78 8.38
C THR A 94 3.46 -12.48 9.16
N ARG A 95 2.66 -11.49 8.74
CA ARG A 95 1.31 -11.34 9.31
C ARG A 95 0.55 -12.63 9.05
N ARG A 96 0.31 -13.43 10.10
CA ARG A 96 -0.55 -14.60 10.02
C ARG A 96 -1.98 -14.12 9.87
N THR A 97 -2.44 -14.03 8.64
CA THR A 97 -3.85 -13.79 8.34
C THR A 97 -4.60 -15.11 8.31
N ASN A 98 -5.91 -15.03 8.54
CA ASN A 98 -6.77 -16.19 8.50
C ASN A 98 -7.26 -16.40 7.06
N LEU A 99 -7.52 -17.66 6.70
CA LEU A 99 -8.03 -18.04 5.38
C LEU A 99 -9.25 -17.22 4.95
N LEU A 100 -10.18 -16.97 5.87
CA LEU A 100 -11.37 -16.17 5.59
C LEU A 100 -11.02 -14.73 5.18
N VAL A 101 -10.06 -14.09 5.87
CA VAL A 101 -9.66 -12.71 5.57
C VAL A 101 -8.99 -12.63 4.20
N GLU A 102 -8.08 -13.56 3.91
CA GLU A 102 -7.39 -13.59 2.61
C GLU A 102 -8.32 -13.98 1.47
N SER A 103 -9.29 -14.86 1.71
CA SER A 103 -10.29 -15.22 0.70
C SER A 103 -11.22 -14.04 0.39
N THR A 104 -11.68 -13.33 1.42
CA THR A 104 -12.48 -12.10 1.23
C THR A 104 -11.68 -11.04 0.48
N LEU A 105 -10.40 -10.85 0.83
CA LEU A 105 -9.53 -9.93 0.11
C LEU A 105 -9.36 -10.33 -1.36
N LEU A 106 -9.17 -11.62 -1.65
CA LEU A 106 -9.04 -12.11 -3.02
C LEU A 106 -10.31 -11.81 -3.82
N VAL A 107 -11.49 -12.09 -3.28
CA VAL A 107 -12.78 -11.78 -3.94
C VAL A 107 -12.91 -10.29 -4.23
N LEU A 108 -12.54 -9.43 -3.28
CA LEU A 108 -12.56 -7.97 -3.48
C LEU A 108 -11.57 -7.52 -4.55
N GLN A 109 -10.39 -8.14 -4.61
CA GLN A 109 -9.39 -7.86 -5.64
C GLN A 109 -9.88 -8.32 -7.02
N GLU A 110 -10.44 -9.52 -7.16
CA GLU A 110 -11.03 -9.96 -8.43
C GLU A 110 -12.14 -9.02 -8.91
N PHE A 111 -13.01 -8.57 -7.99
CA PHE A 111 -14.00 -7.56 -8.30
C PHE A 111 -13.34 -6.25 -8.78
N GLY A 112 -12.28 -5.80 -8.10
CA GLY A 112 -11.49 -4.65 -8.51
C GLY A 112 -10.88 -4.82 -9.92
N VAL A 113 -10.35 -6.00 -10.26
CA VAL A 113 -9.83 -6.27 -11.62
C VAL A 113 -10.95 -6.21 -12.66
N VAL A 114 -12.11 -6.76 -12.37
CA VAL A 114 -13.30 -6.63 -13.25
C VAL A 114 -13.64 -5.16 -13.45
N VAL A 115 -13.65 -4.36 -12.39
CA VAL A 115 -13.88 -2.91 -12.51
C VAL A 115 -12.82 -2.25 -13.41
N LEU A 116 -11.53 -2.55 -13.19
CA LEU A 116 -10.43 -2.00 -13.99
C LEU A 116 -10.45 -2.44 -15.46
N LEU A 117 -10.93 -3.65 -15.76
CA LEU A 117 -10.97 -4.14 -17.13
C LEU A 117 -12.19 -3.64 -17.89
N PHE A 118 -13.34 -3.50 -17.23
CA PHE A 118 -14.62 -3.27 -17.91
C PHE A 118 -15.24 -1.88 -17.71
N TYR A 119 -14.74 -1.07 -16.77
CA TYR A 119 -15.28 0.26 -16.51
C TYR A 119 -14.28 1.35 -16.93
N PRO A 120 -14.50 2.02 -18.08
CA PRO A 120 -13.56 2.99 -18.63
C PRO A 120 -13.27 4.17 -17.69
N LYS A 121 -14.26 4.60 -16.88
CA LYS A 121 -14.12 5.73 -15.95
C LYS A 121 -13.03 5.49 -14.90
N TYR A 122 -12.76 4.24 -14.54
CA TYR A 122 -11.89 3.89 -13.41
C TYR A 122 -10.54 3.30 -13.83
N SER A 123 -10.28 3.18 -15.12
CA SER A 123 -9.13 2.44 -15.62
C SER A 123 -8.24 3.27 -16.53
N LEU A 124 -6.96 3.29 -16.17
CA LEU A 124 -5.88 3.87 -16.96
C LEU A 124 -5.72 3.19 -18.33
N LEU A 125 -6.30 2.00 -18.55
CA LEU A 125 -6.25 1.34 -19.86
C LEU A 125 -6.98 2.14 -20.95
N TYR A 126 -8.01 2.88 -20.55
CA TYR A 126 -8.88 3.65 -21.44
C TYR A 126 -8.49 5.13 -21.53
N SER A 127 -7.51 5.58 -20.76
CA SER A 127 -7.01 6.95 -20.81
C SER A 127 -5.99 7.15 -21.95
N ASP A 128 -5.68 8.42 -22.23
CA ASP A 128 -4.74 8.84 -23.28
C ASP A 128 -3.26 8.63 -22.89
N ILE A 129 -2.93 7.41 -22.47
CA ILE A 129 -1.57 7.00 -22.15
C ILE A 129 -0.88 6.34 -23.34
N SER A 130 0.45 6.34 -23.31
CA SER A 130 1.28 5.70 -24.33
C SER A 130 0.96 4.20 -24.46
N VAL A 131 1.05 3.67 -25.68
CA VAL A 131 0.82 2.24 -25.96
C VAL A 131 1.72 1.36 -25.10
N MET A 132 2.97 1.76 -24.90
CA MET A 132 3.92 1.06 -24.03
C MET A 132 3.41 0.96 -22.60
N LEU A 133 2.88 2.05 -22.03
CA LEU A 133 2.32 2.02 -20.67
C LEU A 133 1.08 1.12 -20.59
N ARG A 134 0.21 1.13 -21.62
CA ARG A 134 -0.95 0.21 -21.68
C ARG A 134 -0.52 -1.26 -21.68
N VAL A 135 0.52 -1.60 -22.44
CA VAL A 135 1.08 -2.96 -22.46
C VAL A 135 1.60 -3.36 -21.07
N PHE A 136 2.29 -2.46 -20.37
CA PHE A 136 2.73 -2.72 -19.01
C PHE A 136 1.57 -2.94 -18.04
N ILE A 137 0.49 -2.16 -18.14
CA ILE A 137 -0.70 -2.35 -17.29
C ILE A 137 -1.35 -3.71 -17.56
N TRP A 138 -1.51 -4.09 -18.83
CA TRP A 138 -2.01 -5.43 -19.19
C TRP A 138 -1.14 -6.55 -18.60
N TRP A 139 0.17 -6.40 -18.67
CA TRP A 139 1.11 -7.37 -18.11
C TRP A 139 1.03 -7.41 -16.57
N GLN A 140 0.88 -6.25 -15.93
CA GLN A 140 0.67 -6.16 -14.48
C GLN A 140 -0.59 -6.91 -14.04
N ILE A 141 -1.69 -6.82 -14.80
CA ILE A 141 -2.93 -7.56 -14.52
C ILE A 141 -2.76 -9.07 -14.79
N LEU A 142 -2.06 -9.45 -15.86
CA LEU A 142 -1.94 -10.85 -16.27
C LEU A 142 -0.96 -11.67 -15.42
N CYS A 143 0.17 -11.08 -15.01
CA CYS A 143 1.23 -11.79 -14.29
C CYS A 143 0.79 -12.49 -13.00
N PRO A 144 0.00 -11.87 -12.12
CA PRO A 144 -0.47 -12.52 -10.90
C PRO A 144 -1.25 -13.81 -11.16
N TYR A 145 -2.04 -13.87 -12.24
CA TYR A 145 -2.77 -15.08 -12.63
C TYR A 145 -1.82 -16.18 -13.13
N ILE A 146 -0.75 -15.81 -13.85
CA ILE A 146 0.29 -16.76 -14.25
C ILE A 146 0.98 -17.35 -13.02
N VAL A 147 1.34 -16.51 -12.05
CA VAL A 147 1.94 -16.95 -10.77
C VAL A 147 0.99 -17.86 -9.98
N LEU A 148 -0.30 -17.50 -9.89
CA LEU A 148 -1.33 -18.33 -9.27
C LEU A 148 -1.40 -19.73 -9.90
N ILE A 149 -1.41 -19.82 -11.23
CA ILE A 149 -1.43 -21.12 -11.94
C ILE A 149 -0.20 -21.95 -11.57
N PHE A 150 0.99 -21.36 -11.58
CA PHE A 150 2.21 -22.08 -11.19
C PHE A 150 2.16 -22.54 -9.73
N ASN A 151 1.71 -21.69 -8.81
CA ASN A 151 1.59 -22.03 -7.39
C ASN A 151 0.58 -23.15 -7.14
N VAL A 152 -0.55 -23.17 -7.86
CA VAL A 152 -1.53 -24.27 -7.77
C VAL A 152 -0.94 -25.58 -8.31
N ILE A 153 -0.21 -25.52 -9.43
CA ILE A 153 0.46 -26.71 -9.99
C ILE A 153 1.51 -27.25 -9.02
N ASP A 154 2.30 -26.38 -8.40
CA ASP A 154 3.37 -26.78 -7.48
C ASP A 154 2.81 -27.34 -6.17
N SER A 155 1.79 -26.70 -5.60
CA SER A 155 1.08 -27.20 -4.41
C SER A 155 0.47 -28.59 -4.63
N ASN A 156 0.05 -28.92 -5.85
CA ASN A 156 -0.47 -30.25 -6.16
C ASN A 156 0.64 -31.30 -6.25
N LYS A 157 1.88 -30.94 -6.63
CA LYS A 157 3.00 -31.90 -6.71
C LYS A 157 3.49 -32.32 -5.33
N ASP A 158 3.48 -31.40 -4.36
CA ASP A 158 3.85 -31.66 -2.97
C ASP A 158 2.92 -32.66 -2.27
N GLU A 159 1.66 -32.82 -2.71
CA GLU A 159 0.76 -33.85 -2.19
C GLU A 159 1.11 -35.27 -2.68
N PHE A 160 1.79 -35.41 -3.82
CA PHE A 160 2.15 -36.70 -4.42
C PHE A 160 3.59 -37.15 -4.12
N SER A 161 4.46 -36.26 -3.63
CA SER A 161 5.88 -36.55 -3.38
C SER A 161 6.17 -36.95 -1.93
N GLU A 162 6.07 -38.26 -1.68
CA GLU A 162 6.72 -39.10 -0.65
C GLU A 162 7.10 -38.55 0.76
N LYS A 163 6.63 -39.32 1.76
CA LYS A 163 7.36 -39.80 2.95
C LYS A 163 7.81 -38.78 4.00
N GLY A 164 6.91 -38.59 4.97
CA GLY A 164 7.27 -38.65 6.38
C GLY A 164 8.09 -37.50 6.94
N LEU A 165 7.45 -36.37 7.24
CA LEU A 165 7.52 -35.72 8.56
C LEU A 165 6.53 -34.55 8.54
N VAL A 166 5.41 -34.74 9.26
CA VAL A 166 4.30 -33.81 9.51
C VAL A 166 3.39 -33.55 8.29
N PRO A 167 2.13 -34.03 8.30
CA PRO A 167 1.17 -33.63 7.29
C PRO A 167 0.91 -32.12 7.41
N ARG A 168 1.31 -31.33 6.41
CA ARG A 168 0.79 -29.97 6.26
C ARG A 168 -0.70 -30.11 5.95
N SER A 169 -1.54 -29.42 6.71
CA SER A 169 -2.98 -29.46 6.46
C SER A 169 -3.29 -28.87 5.06
N PRO A 170 -4.29 -29.38 4.33
CA PRO A 170 -4.69 -28.80 3.04
C PRO A 170 -5.06 -27.31 3.17
N ALA A 171 -5.59 -26.90 4.33
CA ALA A 171 -5.89 -25.51 4.65
C ALA A 171 -4.64 -24.61 4.72
N THR A 172 -3.49 -25.14 5.15
CA THR A 172 -2.23 -24.39 5.19
C THR A 172 -1.60 -24.20 3.81
N ASN A 173 -1.78 -25.15 2.89
CA ASN A 173 -1.32 -24.98 1.51
C ASN A 173 -2.19 -23.97 0.76
N LEU A 174 -3.53 -24.09 0.88
CA LEU A 174 -4.47 -23.15 0.27
C LEU A 174 -4.27 -21.71 0.78
N LEU A 175 -4.07 -21.54 2.09
CA LEU A 175 -3.81 -20.23 2.67
C LEU A 175 -2.55 -19.59 2.06
N THR A 176 -1.45 -20.33 1.93
CA THR A 176 -0.22 -19.82 1.32
C THR A 176 -0.44 -19.39 -0.13
N VAL A 177 -1.10 -20.21 -0.94
CA VAL A 177 -1.40 -19.88 -2.34
C VAL A 177 -2.24 -18.59 -2.45
N ILE A 178 -3.28 -18.44 -1.60
CA ILE A 178 -4.12 -17.23 -1.61
C ILE A 178 -3.33 -16.01 -1.13
N VAL A 179 -2.51 -16.14 -0.08
CA VAL A 179 -1.68 -15.03 0.43
C VAL A 179 -0.72 -14.53 -0.65
N GLU A 180 -0.05 -15.44 -1.36
CA GLU A 180 0.87 -15.10 -2.45
C GLU A 180 0.13 -14.46 -3.62
N THR A 181 -1.04 -14.98 -3.98
CA THR A 181 -1.87 -14.39 -5.04
C THR A 181 -2.28 -12.97 -4.68
N ASN A 182 -2.78 -12.75 -3.45
CA ASN A 182 -3.14 -11.43 -2.97
C ASN A 182 -1.95 -10.46 -2.97
N ASN A 183 -0.75 -10.91 -2.58
CA ASN A 183 0.47 -10.10 -2.63
C ASN A 183 0.84 -9.67 -4.06
N ASN A 184 0.69 -10.58 -5.03
CA ASN A 184 1.00 -10.30 -6.43
C ASN A 184 -0.07 -9.43 -7.11
N MET A 185 -1.32 -9.50 -6.66
CA MET A 185 -2.43 -8.68 -7.17
C MET A 185 -2.42 -7.25 -6.63
N LEU A 186 -1.95 -7.03 -5.40
CA LEU A 186 -1.91 -5.71 -4.77
C LEU A 186 -1.19 -4.63 -5.61
N PRO A 187 -0.03 -4.90 -6.23
CA PRO A 187 0.63 -3.96 -7.14
C PRO A 187 -0.23 -3.45 -8.28
N VAL A 188 -1.18 -4.25 -8.80
CA VAL A 188 -2.13 -3.81 -9.84
C VAL A 188 -2.94 -2.63 -9.32
N PHE A 189 -3.56 -2.81 -8.15
CA PHE A 189 -4.33 -1.75 -7.50
C PHE A 189 -3.46 -0.58 -7.09
N MET A 190 -2.22 -0.81 -6.66
CA MET A 190 -1.32 0.30 -6.33
C MET A 190 -1.00 1.14 -7.56
N ALA A 191 -0.75 0.51 -8.70
CA ALA A 191 -0.47 1.19 -9.97
C ALA A 191 -1.69 1.99 -10.47
N HIS A 192 -2.90 1.45 -10.30
CA HIS A 192 -4.13 2.16 -10.63
C HIS A 192 -4.52 3.22 -9.60
N SER A 193 -4.12 3.03 -8.34
CA SER A 193 -4.29 4.01 -7.27
C SER A 193 -3.26 5.14 -7.32
N PHE A 194 -2.42 5.27 -8.35
CA PHE A 194 -1.43 6.37 -8.41
C PHE A 194 -2.06 7.77 -8.34
N ALA A 195 -3.37 7.86 -8.53
CA ALA A 195 -4.18 9.00 -8.18
C ALA A 195 -4.35 9.12 -6.66
N THR A 196 -3.73 10.18 -6.14
CA THR A 196 -4.11 11.08 -5.04
C THR A 196 -5.20 10.64 -4.06
N ILE A 197 -5.04 11.01 -2.78
CA ILE A 197 -6.02 10.79 -1.71
C ILE A 197 -7.37 11.44 -2.07
N ASN A 198 -7.33 12.62 -2.74
CA ASN A 198 -8.44 13.22 -3.47
C ASN A 198 -7.95 13.79 -4.81
N PHE A 199 -8.72 13.58 -5.88
CA PHE A 199 -8.34 14.00 -7.25
C PHE A 199 -8.64 15.47 -7.51
N ASP A 200 -9.81 15.94 -7.09
CA ASP A 200 -10.28 17.28 -7.42
C ASP A 200 -10.66 18.07 -6.17
N PHE A 201 -10.30 19.35 -6.21
CA PHE A 201 -10.73 20.34 -5.23
C PHE A 201 -11.64 21.38 -5.89
N PRO A 202 -12.87 21.03 -6.33
CA PRO A 202 -13.82 22.01 -6.86
C PRO A 202 -14.01 23.16 -5.86
N PHE A 203 -14.12 24.40 -6.35
CA PHE A 203 -14.30 25.63 -5.57
C PHE A 203 -13.07 26.18 -4.82
N HIS A 204 -11.87 25.62 -5.02
CA HIS A 204 -10.64 26.25 -4.50
C HIS A 204 -9.95 27.12 -5.55
N ASP A 205 -9.92 28.43 -5.30
CA ASP A 205 -9.17 29.38 -6.14
C ASP A 205 -7.68 29.39 -5.76
N GLY A 206 -6.89 28.52 -6.41
CA GLY A 206 -5.44 28.53 -6.28
C GLY A 206 -4.76 27.20 -6.63
N LEU A 207 -3.65 27.28 -7.37
CA LEU A 207 -2.89 26.09 -7.79
C LEU A 207 -1.89 25.60 -6.73
N THR A 208 -1.38 26.49 -5.89
CA THR A 208 -0.27 26.18 -4.98
C THR A 208 -0.67 25.20 -3.89
N LEU A 209 -1.84 25.39 -3.28
CA LEU A 209 -2.28 24.56 -2.14
C LEU A 209 -2.62 23.11 -2.56
N PRO A 210 -3.40 22.88 -3.64
CA PRO A 210 -3.59 21.54 -4.18
C PRO A 210 -2.29 20.89 -4.62
N LEU A 211 -1.39 21.64 -5.27
CA LEU A 211 -0.09 21.11 -5.71
C LEU A 211 0.75 20.61 -4.54
N VAL A 212 0.89 21.41 -3.46
CA VAL A 212 1.66 20.99 -2.27
C VAL A 212 1.01 19.77 -1.63
N TYR A 213 -0.33 19.71 -1.59
CA TYR A 213 -1.07 18.55 -1.12
C TYR A 213 -0.73 17.30 -1.95
N HIS A 214 -0.81 17.38 -3.28
CA HIS A 214 -0.51 16.25 -4.15
C HIS A 214 0.94 15.77 -4.03
N VAL A 215 1.91 16.69 -3.88
CA VAL A 215 3.31 16.33 -3.58
C VAL A 215 3.41 15.57 -2.26
N GLY A 216 2.69 16.01 -1.22
CA GLY A 216 2.59 15.32 0.06
C GLY A 216 2.02 13.91 -0.07
N VAL A 217 0.93 13.75 -0.83
CA VAL A 217 0.31 12.45 -1.12
C VAL A 217 1.27 11.52 -1.87
N ILE A 218 1.97 12.02 -2.89
CA ILE A 218 2.96 11.24 -3.64
C ILE A 218 4.06 10.74 -2.70
N SER A 219 4.52 11.58 -1.78
CA SER A 219 5.51 11.19 -0.76
C SER A 219 5.01 10.05 0.13
N ILE A 220 3.75 10.10 0.58
CA ILE A 220 3.11 9.04 1.37
C ILE A 220 3.02 7.74 0.58
N LYS A 221 2.56 7.78 -0.68
CA LYS A 221 2.48 6.59 -1.54
C LYS A 221 3.85 6.00 -1.82
N PHE A 222 4.85 6.83 -2.07
CA PHE A 222 6.23 6.37 -2.28
C PHE A 222 6.74 5.58 -1.07
N TYR A 223 6.50 6.08 0.16
CA TYR A 223 6.81 5.34 1.37
C TYR A 223 6.14 3.96 1.40
N ILE A 224 4.84 3.89 1.11
CA ILE A 224 4.08 2.63 1.10
C ILE A 224 4.64 1.64 0.06
N ILE A 225 5.00 2.12 -1.14
CA ILE A 225 5.64 1.32 -2.20
C ILE A 225 6.99 0.80 -1.73
N CYS A 226 7.83 1.64 -1.12
CA CYS A 226 9.12 1.21 -0.59
C CYS A 226 8.95 0.12 0.48
N ARG A 227 7.93 0.22 1.34
CA ARG A 227 7.62 -0.83 2.34
C ARG A 227 7.20 -2.14 1.69
N PHE A 228 6.42 -2.09 0.61
CA PHE A 228 6.07 -3.26 -0.20
C PHE A 228 7.32 -3.89 -0.85
N ILE A 229 8.16 -3.10 -1.53
CA ILE A 229 9.39 -3.60 -2.17
C ILE A 229 10.33 -4.24 -1.14
N LEU A 230 10.45 -3.62 0.03
CA LEU A 230 11.29 -4.13 1.11
C LEU A 230 10.74 -5.46 1.67
N TYR A 231 9.42 -5.60 1.74
CA TYR A 231 8.77 -6.88 2.07
C TYR A 231 9.07 -7.95 1.01
N GLU A 232 8.84 -7.67 -0.27
CA GLU A 232 9.11 -8.62 -1.37
C GLU A 232 10.57 -9.05 -1.39
N LEU A 233 11.50 -8.11 -1.29
CA LEU A 233 12.93 -8.40 -1.27
C LEU A 233 13.28 -9.34 -0.11
N VAL A 234 12.86 -9.02 1.11
CA VAL A 234 13.33 -9.73 2.30
C VAL A 234 12.59 -11.05 2.53
N VAL A 235 11.26 -11.04 2.38
CA VAL A 235 10.40 -12.16 2.75
C VAL A 235 10.21 -13.12 1.58
N VAL A 236 10.05 -12.60 0.35
CA VAL A 236 9.79 -13.45 -0.82
C VAL A 236 11.09 -13.87 -1.50
N VAL A 237 11.95 -12.91 -1.88
CA VAL A 237 13.17 -13.21 -2.63
C VAL A 237 14.24 -13.88 -1.76
N PHE A 238 14.50 -13.34 -0.56
CA PHE A 238 15.53 -13.88 0.35
C PHE A 238 14.97 -14.87 1.39
N ASN A 239 13.65 -15.12 1.41
CA ASN A 239 12.97 -16.07 2.30
C ASN A 239 13.34 -15.90 3.80
N ILE A 240 13.53 -14.65 4.25
CA ILE A 240 13.87 -14.36 5.66
C ILE A 240 12.58 -14.17 6.45
N ALA A 241 12.06 -15.27 6.97
CA ALA A 241 10.94 -15.25 7.90
C ALA A 241 11.40 -14.88 9.33
N ASN A 242 10.59 -14.12 10.07
CA ASN A 242 10.77 -13.75 11.49
C ASN A 242 11.72 -12.59 11.84
N LEU A 243 11.95 -11.64 10.94
CA LEU A 243 12.54 -10.35 11.31
C LEU A 243 11.56 -9.51 12.14
N ARG A 244 12.03 -8.89 13.23
CA ARG A 244 11.22 -7.94 14.00
C ARG A 244 11.23 -6.55 13.36
N SER A 245 12.31 -6.23 12.68
CA SER A 245 12.48 -4.97 11.95
C SER A 245 13.48 -5.17 10.81
N PHE A 246 13.26 -4.46 9.70
CA PHE A 246 14.23 -4.41 8.61
C PHE A 246 15.57 -3.80 9.04
N ALA A 247 15.58 -2.99 10.10
CA ALA A 247 16.81 -2.48 10.71
C ALA A 247 17.75 -3.59 11.18
N GLU A 248 17.24 -4.77 11.53
CA GLU A 248 18.08 -5.91 11.93
C GLU A 248 19.00 -6.39 10.79
N LEU A 249 18.68 -6.07 9.53
CA LEU A 249 19.49 -6.46 8.35
C LEU A 249 20.73 -5.59 8.15
N TYR A 250 20.75 -4.37 8.68
CA TYR A 250 21.81 -3.38 8.43
C TYR A 250 22.36 -2.71 9.69
N THR A 251 21.99 -3.19 10.88
CA THR A 251 22.65 -2.82 12.14
C THR A 251 24.18 -2.91 12.10
N PRO A 252 24.86 -3.89 11.46
CA PRO A 252 26.32 -3.88 11.36
C PRO A 252 26.87 -2.71 10.51
N VAL A 253 26.09 -2.19 9.56
CA VAL A 253 26.46 -1.02 8.72
C VAL A 253 26.38 0.28 9.53
N GLN A 254 25.51 0.35 10.54
CA GLN A 254 25.30 1.55 11.37
C GLN A 254 26.33 1.75 12.50
N ILE A 255 27.15 0.74 12.84
CA ILE A 255 28.12 0.83 13.95
C ILE A 255 29.16 1.94 13.71
N GLY A 256 29.34 2.41 12.47
CA GLY A 256 30.20 3.55 12.13
C GLY A 256 29.54 4.93 12.09
N ASN A 257 28.21 5.06 12.24
CA ASN A 257 27.50 6.33 12.00
C ASN A 257 26.50 6.64 13.14
N THR A 258 26.98 7.23 14.23
CA THR A 258 26.27 7.36 15.52
C THR A 258 25.50 8.68 15.69
N SER A 259 24.99 9.31 14.63
CA SER A 259 24.04 10.42 14.80
C SER A 259 22.62 9.88 14.84
N LYS A 260 22.13 9.54 16.05
CA LYS A 260 20.70 9.31 16.27
C LYS A 260 19.96 10.63 16.12
N LEU A 261 19.56 10.94 14.90
CA LEU A 261 18.69 12.07 14.58
C LEU A 261 17.36 11.88 15.31
N TRP A 262 16.90 12.95 15.99
CA TRP A 262 15.59 13.05 16.66
C TRP A 262 14.43 12.53 15.78
N PHE A 263 14.57 12.65 14.46
CA PHE A 263 13.68 12.13 13.43
C PHE A 263 13.42 10.61 13.50
N GLN A 264 14.35 9.80 14.01
CA GLN A 264 14.17 8.34 14.15
C GLN A 264 13.32 7.95 15.36
N ALA A 265 13.13 8.82 16.35
CA ALA A 265 12.29 8.52 17.51
C ALA A 265 10.79 8.48 17.12
N PHE A 266 10.39 9.39 16.23
CA PHE A 266 9.00 9.50 15.77
C PHE A 266 8.64 8.56 14.62
N SER A 267 9.63 7.98 13.93
CA SER A 267 9.39 7.02 12.84
C SER A 267 8.63 5.76 13.28
N ARG A 268 8.68 5.42 14.58
CA ARG A 268 7.88 4.33 15.16
C ARG A 268 6.37 4.59 15.11
N PHE A 269 5.95 5.85 15.09
CA PHE A 269 4.54 6.23 15.01
C PHE A 269 4.05 6.40 13.56
N THR A 270 4.95 6.38 12.58
CA THR A 270 4.61 6.55 11.16
C THR A 270 3.44 5.67 10.70
N PRO A 271 3.39 4.35 10.98
CA PRO A 271 2.27 3.53 10.52
C PRO A 271 0.92 3.94 11.14
N SER A 272 0.92 4.34 12.42
CA SER A 272 -0.28 4.81 13.10
C SER A 272 -0.76 6.16 12.56
N ILE A 273 0.16 7.06 12.25
CA ILE A 273 -0.15 8.37 11.65
C ILE A 273 -0.70 8.20 10.23
N LEU A 274 -0.12 7.28 9.46
CA LEU A 274 -0.63 6.91 8.13
C LEU A 274 -2.06 6.39 8.21
N LEU A 275 -2.33 5.43 9.10
CA LEU A 275 -3.68 4.91 9.33
C LEU A 275 -4.66 6.02 9.66
N LEU A 276 -4.32 6.88 10.61
CA LEU A 276 -5.18 7.98 11.04
C LEU A 276 -5.47 8.93 9.87
N THR A 277 -4.45 9.29 9.10
CA THR A 277 -4.58 10.18 7.94
C THR A 277 -5.51 9.58 6.90
N THR A 278 -5.28 8.32 6.49
CA THR A 278 -6.12 7.62 5.52
C THR A 278 -7.57 7.48 6.01
N PHE A 279 -7.77 7.19 7.31
CA PHE A 279 -9.11 7.07 7.87
C PHE A 279 -9.87 8.40 7.89
N ILE A 280 -9.20 9.51 8.21
CA ILE A 280 -9.80 10.84 8.16
C ILE A 280 -10.23 11.18 6.73
N CYS A 281 -9.41 10.87 5.72
CA CYS A 281 -9.76 11.10 4.32
C CYS A 281 -11.00 10.30 3.91
N ILE A 282 -11.03 8.99 4.19
CA ILE A 282 -12.21 8.15 3.91
C ILE A 282 -13.47 8.71 4.58
N LEU A 283 -13.40 9.09 5.86
CA LEU A 283 -14.55 9.64 6.57
C LEU A 283 -15.01 10.97 5.97
N SER A 284 -14.08 11.82 5.55
CA SER A 284 -14.38 13.09 4.90
C SER A 284 -15.09 12.86 3.56
N ASP A 285 -14.57 11.96 2.71
CA ASP A 285 -15.14 11.66 1.39
C ASP A 285 -16.55 11.07 1.52
N VAL A 286 -16.74 10.12 2.44
CA VAL A 286 -18.07 9.58 2.76
C VAL A 286 -18.99 10.67 3.28
N GLY A 287 -18.49 11.58 4.11
CA GLY A 287 -19.24 12.74 4.60
C GLY A 287 -19.74 13.63 3.47
N ILE A 288 -18.88 13.91 2.47
CA ILE A 288 -19.24 14.73 1.31
C ILE A 288 -20.25 14.02 0.42
N ILE A 289 -20.10 12.71 0.19
CA ILE A 289 -21.10 11.91 -0.55
C ILE A 289 -22.47 12.00 0.14
N MET A 290 -22.51 11.88 1.47
CA MET A 290 -23.75 11.96 2.23
C MET A 290 -24.35 13.37 2.19
N LEU A 291 -23.54 14.41 2.33
CA LEU A 291 -23.98 15.80 2.23
C LEU A 291 -24.49 16.15 0.83
N SER A 292 -23.83 15.68 -0.23
CA SER A 292 -24.27 15.88 -1.61
C SER A 292 -25.61 15.20 -1.90
N LYS A 293 -25.83 13.97 -1.38
CA LYS A 293 -27.07 13.20 -1.63
C LYS A 293 -28.26 13.58 -0.76
N TYR A 294 -28.02 14.02 0.47
CA TYR A 294 -29.08 14.23 1.47
C TYR A 294 -29.13 15.64 2.06
N GLY A 295 -28.18 16.51 1.70
CA GLY A 295 -28.10 17.90 2.19
C GLY A 295 -28.88 18.91 1.34
N SER A 296 -29.60 18.47 0.31
CA SER A 296 -30.52 19.27 -0.51
C SER A 296 -31.92 19.31 0.08
#